data_AF-A0A3D5FKZ9-F1
#
_entry.id   AF-A0A3D5FKZ9-F1
#
_cell.length_a   1.000
_cell.length_b   1.000
_cell.length_c   1.000
_cell.angle_alpha   90.00
_cell.angle_beta   90.00
_cell.angle_gamma   90.00
#
_symmetry.space_group_name_H-M   'P 1'
#
loop_
_entity.id
_entity.type
_entity.pdbx_description
1 polymer ?
#
loop_
_entity_poly.entity_id
_entity_poly.type
_entity_poly.pdbx_seq_one_letter_code
_entity_poly.pdbx_strand_id
1 'polypeptide(L)'
;MTSPLLLDDQPLRQDLLDHGLGKDHVDDKARRFAAASQTLGTSTPATLAFFVPGRIEVLGKHTDYCGGHSLVTAVECGFCVVARP
;
A
#
# COMPACT_ATOMS: atom_id res chain seq x y z
N MET A 1 4.46 0.77 9.41
CA MET A 1 5.72 0.23 9.96
C MET A 1 6.07 -1.01 9.14
N THR A 2 7.33 -1.18 8.75
CA THR A 2 7.79 -2.21 7.83
C THR A 2 7.89 -3.56 8.55
N SER A 3 6.92 -4.45 8.36
CA SER A 3 7.05 -5.84 8.81
C SER A 3 7.96 -6.59 7.83
N PRO A 4 9.11 -7.15 8.27
CA PRO A 4 10.10 -7.74 7.36
C PRO A 4 9.77 -9.15 6.86
N LEU A 5 8.66 -9.73 7.31
CA LEU A 5 8.33 -11.12 7.07
C LEU A 5 6.82 -11.26 6.91
N LEU A 6 6.42 -12.16 6.03
CA LEU A 6 5.07 -12.65 5.73
C LEU A 6 4.47 -12.08 4.45
N LEU A 7 4.95 -12.63 3.33
CA LEU A 7 4.09 -12.90 2.18
C LEU A 7 3.30 -14.21 2.39
N ASP A 8 3.09 -14.62 3.64
CA ASP A 8 2.08 -15.62 3.97
C ASP A 8 0.72 -14.94 4.00
N ASP A 9 -0.24 -15.58 3.34
CA ASP A 9 -1.48 -14.96 2.91
C ASP A 9 -2.42 -14.56 4.08
N GLN A 10 -2.47 -15.33 5.16
CA GLN A 10 -3.32 -15.02 6.33
C GLN A 10 -2.75 -13.89 7.22
N PRO A 11 -1.49 -13.94 7.66
CA PRO A 11 -0.91 -12.88 8.50
C PRO A 11 -0.89 -11.52 7.81
N LEU A 12 -0.69 -11.49 6.48
CA LEU A 12 -0.77 -10.25 5.69
C LEU A 12 -2.17 -9.63 5.72
N ARG A 13 -3.25 -10.43 5.63
CA ARG A 13 -4.61 -9.90 5.67
C ARG A 13 -4.94 -9.24 7.00
N GLN A 14 -4.55 -9.89 8.10
CA GLN A 14 -4.76 -9.33 9.43
C GLN A 14 -3.95 -8.05 9.63
N ASP A 15 -2.69 -8.03 9.20
CA ASP A 15 -1.84 -6.84 9.27
C ASP A 15 -2.44 -5.65 8.50
N LEU A 16 -3.01 -5.89 7.32
CA LEU A 16 -3.69 -4.86 6.54
C LEU A 16 -4.91 -4.28 7.26
N LEU A 17 -5.71 -5.12 7.92
CA LEU A 17 -6.85 -4.69 8.73
C LEU A 17 -6.42 -3.87 9.95
N ASP A 18 -5.39 -4.34 10.66
CA ASP A 18 -4.86 -3.68 11.86
C ASP A 18 -4.30 -2.29 11.54
N HIS A 19 -3.84 -2.09 10.30
CA HIS A 19 -3.38 -0.79 9.78
C HIS A 19 -4.48 0.06 9.12
N GLY A 20 -5.74 -0.32 9.28
CA GLY A 20 -6.90 0.51 8.90
C GLY A 20 -7.36 0.35 7.44
N LEU A 21 -6.90 -0.67 6.72
CA LEU A 21 -7.48 -0.98 5.42
C LEU A 21 -8.93 -1.48 5.58
N GLY A 22 -9.84 -0.95 4.77
CA GLY A 22 -11.23 -1.43 4.74
C GLY A 22 -11.32 -2.92 4.38
N LYS A 23 -12.22 -3.65 5.05
CA LYS A 23 -12.41 -5.10 4.89
C LYS A 23 -12.62 -5.51 3.43
N ASP A 24 -13.37 -4.71 2.68
CA ASP A 24 -13.70 -4.94 1.27
C ASP A 24 -12.48 -4.86 0.33
N HIS A 25 -11.36 -4.32 0.81
CA HIS A 25 -10.14 -4.14 0.03
C HIS A 25 -9.02 -5.13 0.39
N VAL A 26 -9.13 -5.84 1.51
CA VAL A 26 -8.07 -6.70 2.04
C VAL A 26 -7.69 -7.79 1.05
N ASP A 27 -8.67 -8.51 0.50
CA ASP A 27 -8.41 -9.61 -0.43
C ASP A 27 -7.77 -9.12 -1.74
N ASP A 28 -8.21 -7.96 -2.25
CA ASP A 28 -7.61 -7.35 -3.43
C ASP A 28 -6.14 -6.98 -3.17
N LYS A 29 -5.83 -6.39 -2.01
CA LYS A 29 -4.45 -6.02 -1.66
C LYS A 29 -3.57 -7.23 -1.41
N ALA A 30 -4.03 -8.22 -0.67
CA ALA A 30 -3.29 -9.47 -0.44
C ALA A 30 -2.92 -10.13 -1.78
N ARG A 31 -3.89 -10.24 -2.70
CA ARG A 31 -3.66 -10.76 -4.05
C ARG A 31 -2.61 -9.97 -4.83
N ARG A 32 -2.62 -8.64 -4.76
CA ARG A 32 -1.64 -7.79 -5.47
C ARG A 32 -0.24 -7.90 -4.88
N PHE A 33 -0.09 -7.99 -3.56
CA PHE A 33 1.21 -8.23 -2.93
C PHE A 33 1.78 -9.60 -3.33
N ALA A 34 0.94 -10.65 -3.35
CA ALA A 34 1.35 -11.96 -3.82
C ALA A 34 1.82 -11.91 -5.28
N ALA A 35 1.06 -11.28 -6.17
CA ALA A 35 1.43 -11.13 -7.58
C ALA A 35 2.73 -10.33 -7.79
N ALA A 36 2.90 -9.23 -7.05
CA ALA A 36 4.12 -8.42 -7.08
C ALA A 36 5.33 -9.20 -6.59
N SER A 37 5.19 -9.97 -5.50
CA SER A 37 6.27 -10.82 -5.00
C SER A 37 6.65 -11.92 -5.98
N GLN A 38 5.69 -12.55 -6.65
CA GLN A 38 5.97 -13.58 -7.65
C GLN A 38 6.76 -13.00 -8.82
N THR A 39 6.44 -11.76 -9.23
CA THR A 39 7.14 -11.05 -10.31
C THR A 39 8.59 -10.72 -9.92
N LEU A 40 8.84 -10.37 -8.65
CA LEU A 40 10.19 -10.10 -8.15
C LEU A 40 11.08 -11.37 -8.07
N GLY A 41 10.50 -12.56 -8.18
CA GLY A 41 11.20 -13.85 -8.16
C GLY A 41 11.70 -14.26 -6.76
N THR A 42 12.32 -15.43 -6.64
CA THR A 42 12.77 -16.01 -5.37
C THR A 42 14.28 -15.79 -5.17
N SER A 43 14.68 -14.71 -4.52
CA SER A 43 16.08 -14.52 -4.08
C SER A 43 16.15 -14.03 -2.64
N THR A 44 17.33 -14.21 -2.04
CA THR A 44 17.57 -14.32 -0.59
C THR A 44 17.93 -13.05 0.20
N PRO A 45 17.67 -11.79 -0.23
CA PRO A 45 17.57 -10.70 0.74
C PRO A 45 16.11 -10.48 1.18
N ALA A 46 15.98 -9.89 2.37
CA ALA A 46 14.70 -9.52 2.94
C ALA A 46 13.89 -8.67 1.93
N THR A 47 12.65 -9.10 1.70
CA THR A 47 11.75 -8.45 0.76
C THR A 47 10.89 -7.45 1.52
N LEU A 48 10.87 -6.20 1.06
CA LEU A 48 10.08 -5.12 1.65
C LEU A 48 8.74 -5.00 0.91
N ALA A 49 7.66 -4.81 1.66
CA ALA A 49 6.32 -4.60 1.11
C ALA A 49 5.77 -3.23 1.56
N PHE A 50 5.23 -2.46 0.60
CA PHE A 50 4.63 -1.15 0.84
C PHE A 50 3.28 -1.05 0.16
N PHE A 51 2.28 -0.54 0.89
CA PHE A 51 1.05 -0.05 0.29
C PHE A 51 1.13 1.47 0.15
N VAL A 52 0.94 1.98 -1.07
CA VAL A 52 0.92 3.41 -1.37
C VAL A 52 -0.51 3.79 -1.78
N PRO A 53 -1.27 4.46 -0.91
CA PRO A 53 -2.64 4.85 -1.23
C PRO A 53 -2.67 5.94 -2.30
N GLY A 54 -3.71 5.93 -3.12
CA GLY A 54 -4.07 7.07 -3.94
C GLY A 54 -4.62 8.20 -3.06
N ARG A 55 -4.91 9.34 -3.67
CA ARG A 55 -5.50 10.49 -2.96
C ARG A 55 -6.59 11.15 -3.77
N ILE A 56 -7.58 11.68 -3.07
CA ILE A 56 -8.55 12.64 -3.59
C ILE A 56 -8.25 14.00 -2.98
N GLU A 57 -8.29 15.04 -3.80
CA GLU A 57 -8.23 16.42 -3.35
C GLU A 57 -9.66 16.94 -3.22
N VAL A 58 -10.06 17.16 -1.97
CA VAL A 58 -11.40 17.58 -1.60
C VAL A 58 -11.54 19.09 -1.78
N LEU A 59 -10.49 19.86 -1.45
CA LEU A 59 -10.42 21.32 -1.63
C LEU A 59 -8.97 21.76 -1.88
N GLY A 60 -8.79 22.95 -2.48
CA GLY A 60 -7.47 23.55 -2.69
C GLY A 60 -6.85 23.22 -4.04
N LYS A 61 -7.68 22.87 -5.03
CA LYS A 61 -7.26 22.67 -6.43
C LYS A 61 -6.45 23.87 -6.91
N HIS A 62 -5.30 23.60 -7.53
CA HIS A 62 -4.40 24.62 -8.08
C HIS A 62 -3.78 25.58 -7.07
N THR A 63 -3.85 25.26 -5.78
CA THR A 63 -3.24 26.11 -4.73
C THR A 63 -1.92 25.57 -4.21
N ASP A 64 -1.67 24.28 -4.40
CA ASP A 64 -0.50 23.55 -3.89
C ASP A 64 0.83 24.11 -4.42
N TYR A 65 0.89 24.51 -5.68
CA TYR A 65 2.09 25.10 -6.29
C TYR A 65 2.20 26.62 -6.12
N CYS A 66 1.18 27.29 -5.58
CA CYS A 66 1.17 28.73 -5.32
C CYS A 66 1.30 29.08 -3.83
N GLY A 67 1.66 28.12 -2.98
CA GLY A 67 1.80 28.33 -1.53
C GLY A 67 0.48 28.40 -0.76
N GLY A 68 -0.63 27.95 -1.37
CA GLY A 68 -1.92 27.82 -0.70
C GLY A 68 -2.06 26.51 0.07
N HIS A 69 -3.25 26.29 0.65
CA HIS A 69 -3.57 25.10 1.43
C HIS A 69 -4.39 24.09 0.61
N SER A 70 -4.04 22.81 0.70
CA SER A 70 -4.81 21.70 0.12
C SER A 70 -5.45 20.85 1.21
N LEU A 71 -6.69 20.43 0.99
CA LEU A 71 -7.38 19.40 1.78
C LEU A 71 -7.46 18.13 0.95
N VAL A 72 -6.71 17.11 1.33
CA VAL A 72 -6.64 15.82 0.64
C VAL A 72 -7.03 14.67 1.57
N THR A 73 -7.52 13.59 1.00
CA THR A 73 -7.75 12.32 1.71
C THR A 73 -7.10 11.18 0.96
N ALA A 74 -6.53 10.23 1.70
CA ALA A 74 -6.09 8.96 1.14
C ALA A 74 -7.30 8.11 0.75
N VAL A 75 -7.15 7.27 -0.28
CA VAL A 75 -8.13 6.26 -0.68
C VAL A 75 -7.47 4.90 -0.82
N GLU A 76 -8.26 3.84 -0.68
CA GLU A 76 -7.80 2.45 -0.73
C GLU A 76 -7.38 2.03 -2.14
N CYS A 77 -7.85 2.74 -3.18
CA CYS A 77 -7.31 2.61 -4.52
C CYS A 77 -5.85 3.10 -4.55
N GLY A 78 -4.90 2.23 -4.90
CA GLY A 78 -3.47 2.53 -4.79
C GLY A 78 -2.60 1.35 -5.21
N PHE A 79 -1.29 1.45 -4.95
CA PHE A 79 -0.27 0.51 -5.39
C PHE A 79 0.21 -0.41 -4.27
N CYS A 80 0.42 -1.69 -4.57
CA CYS A 80 1.12 -2.64 -3.71
C CYS A 80 2.52 -2.84 -4.31
N VAL A 81 3.55 -2.46 -3.56
CA VAL A 81 4.94 -2.48 -4.00
C VAL A 81 5.69 -3.52 -3.22
N VAL A 82 6.45 -4.35 -3.92
CA VAL A 82 7.37 -5.32 -3.33
C VAL A 82 8.76 -5.02 -3.87
N ALA A 83 9.73 -4.85 -2.98
CA ALA A 83 11.07 -4.36 -3.32
C ALA A 83 12.16 -5.11 -2.56
N ARG A 84 13.38 -5.07 -3.12
CA ARG A 84 14.63 -5.49 -2.49
C ARG A 84 15.62 -4.33 -2.54
N PRO A 85 16.49 -4.17 -1.53
CA PRO A 85 17.58 -3.19 -1.56
C PRO A 85 18.53 -3.41 -2.74
#